data_AF-A0A411YKW6-F1
#
_entry.id   AF-A0A411YKW6-F1
#
_cell.length_a   1.000
_cell.length_b   1.000
_cell.length_c   1.000
_cell.angle_alpha   90.00
_cell.angle_beta   90.00
_cell.angle_gamma   90.00
#
_symmetry.space_group_name_H-M   'P 1'
#
loop_
_entity.id
_entity.type
_entity.pdbx_description
1 polymer ?
#
loop_
_entity_poly.entity_id
_entity_poly.type
_entity_poly.pdbx_seq_one_letter_code
_entity_poly.pdbx_strand_id
1 'polypeptide(L)'
;MGLRRGPHRRDPPVARRAGPAVALRAGSGARRRRATGRRPGVSAPFDLSAASSAELAPTLGEGQVILLPVGATEQHGPNLGLGIDYRIADGLAHRIAERLYGLALVAPPLPFGLSAHHMAFPGTISIGSDAFQAVMTDVVRSLARHGPRHFLFVNGHMGNQAVLSVLTTRLEFEDGLRAASAFYLAQARDVIQEHAVTDRWGHACEIETSVAMVLAPELVHTDALEAGDLIEEYGPYEDNYQPHALQVPKSFAARTRNGAFGDARRANRGAGEEIVETAVDRIAAFARHFVTTDPNA
;
A
#
# COMPACT_ATOMS: atom_id res chain seq x y z
N MET A 1 -27.80 1.13 61.74
CA MET A 1 -29.02 0.47 61.23
C MET A 1 -28.59 -0.44 60.09
N GLY A 2 -28.44 -1.73 60.38
CA GLY A 2 -27.84 -2.71 59.47
C GLY A 2 -28.90 -3.57 58.78
N LEU A 3 -28.65 -3.91 57.52
CA LEU A 3 -29.35 -4.96 56.76
C LEU A 3 -28.27 -5.68 55.93
N ARG A 4 -27.68 -6.72 56.50
CA ARG A 4 -28.00 -8.16 56.33
C ARG A 4 -27.64 -8.71 54.94
N ARG A 5 -26.43 -9.29 54.87
CA ARG A 5 -25.96 -10.21 53.83
C ARG A 5 -26.78 -11.51 53.86
N GLY A 6 -27.35 -11.92 52.73
CA GLY A 6 -27.98 -13.23 52.55
C GLY A 6 -26.95 -14.33 52.25
N PRO A 7 -27.23 -15.60 52.58
CA PRO A 7 -26.22 -16.66 52.61
C PRO A 7 -25.98 -17.31 51.24
N HIS A 8 -24.72 -17.68 51.03
CA HIS A 8 -24.19 -18.53 49.97
C HIS A 8 -25.02 -19.80 49.74
N ARG A 9 -25.47 -20.01 48.50
CA ARG A 9 -25.84 -21.34 48.01
C ARG A 9 -24.58 -22.03 47.48
N ARG A 10 -24.27 -23.18 48.06
CA ARG A 10 -23.19 -24.08 47.64
C ARG A 10 -23.71 -24.97 46.51
N ASP A 11 -23.04 -24.95 45.37
CA ASP A 11 -23.28 -25.91 44.30
C ASP A 11 -22.77 -27.30 44.72
N PRO A 12 -23.49 -28.39 44.36
CA PRO A 12 -23.05 -29.75 44.64
C PRO A 12 -21.90 -30.17 43.71
N PRO A 13 -21.02 -31.10 44.14
CA PRO A 13 -19.86 -31.52 43.36
C PRO A 13 -20.30 -32.37 42.16
N VAL A 14 -19.90 -31.96 40.96
CA VAL A 14 -20.05 -32.78 39.75
C VAL A 14 -19.05 -33.93 39.82
N ALA A 15 -19.59 -35.15 39.91
CA ALA A 15 -18.83 -36.39 39.94
C ALA A 15 -18.03 -36.59 38.64
N ARG A 16 -16.72 -36.82 38.79
CA ARG A 16 -15.82 -37.26 37.71
C ARG A 16 -16.23 -38.67 37.26
N ARG A 17 -16.72 -38.82 36.03
CA ARG A 17 -16.84 -40.12 35.37
C ARG A 17 -15.51 -40.45 34.69
N ALA A 18 -14.86 -41.49 35.17
CA ALA A 18 -13.75 -42.15 34.50
C ALA A 18 -14.28 -42.93 33.28
N GLY A 19 -13.84 -42.53 32.08
CA GLY A 19 -13.94 -43.31 30.85
C GLY A 19 -12.72 -44.22 30.68
N PRO A 20 -12.82 -45.31 29.90
CA PRO A 20 -11.96 -46.48 30.04
C PRO A 20 -10.54 -46.24 29.55
N ALA A 21 -9.59 -46.85 30.26
CA ALA A 21 -8.19 -46.94 29.90
C ALA A 21 -8.02 -47.74 28.59
N VAL A 22 -7.48 -47.08 27.56
CA VAL A 22 -6.98 -47.76 26.36
C VAL A 22 -5.53 -48.16 26.63
N ALA A 23 -5.30 -49.47 26.59
CA ALA A 23 -4.00 -50.08 26.82
C ALA A 23 -2.96 -49.64 25.77
N LEU A 24 -1.84 -49.12 26.26
CA LEU A 24 -0.62 -48.89 25.49
C LEU A 24 -0.03 -50.24 25.04
N ARG A 25 0.00 -50.49 23.73
CA ARG A 25 0.90 -51.49 23.14
C ARG A 25 2.18 -50.80 22.71
N ALA A 26 3.28 -51.22 23.34
CA ALA A 26 4.63 -50.97 22.88
C ALA A 26 4.92 -51.79 21.60
N GLY A 27 5.58 -51.17 20.62
CA GLY A 27 5.94 -51.85 19.37
C GLY A 27 6.78 -50.97 18.44
N SER A 28 8.11 -51.13 18.57
CA SER A 28 9.15 -50.97 17.54
C SER A 28 9.27 -49.66 16.74
N GLY A 29 10.27 -48.85 17.13
CA GLY A 29 11.42 -48.60 16.25
C GLY A 29 11.20 -47.85 14.94
N ALA A 30 10.48 -46.72 14.94
CA ALA A 30 10.55 -45.76 13.83
C ALA A 30 11.66 -44.73 14.12
N ARG A 31 12.80 -44.88 13.42
CA ARG A 31 13.90 -43.92 13.38
C ARG A 31 13.35 -42.49 13.26
N ARG A 32 13.65 -41.62 14.23
CA ARG A 32 13.54 -40.17 14.09
C ARG A 32 14.43 -39.75 12.93
N ARG A 33 13.86 -39.67 11.73
CA ARG A 33 14.43 -38.87 10.65
C ARG A 33 14.43 -37.43 11.15
N ARG A 34 15.62 -36.91 11.47
CA ARG A 34 15.87 -35.47 11.50
C ARG A 34 15.27 -34.92 10.20
N ALA A 35 14.26 -34.06 10.31
CA ALA A 35 13.76 -33.28 9.19
C ALA A 35 14.79 -32.20 8.85
N THR A 36 15.96 -32.61 8.38
CA THR A 36 16.88 -31.76 7.63
C THR A 36 16.47 -31.88 6.17
N GLY A 37 15.41 -31.17 5.83
CA GLY A 37 14.86 -31.12 4.47
C GLY A 37 14.47 -29.68 4.17
N ARG A 38 15.44 -28.80 4.00
CA ARG A 38 15.22 -27.51 3.34
C ARG A 38 14.74 -27.86 1.93
N ARG A 39 13.45 -27.69 1.65
CA ARG A 39 12.89 -27.87 0.30
C ARG A 39 13.62 -26.90 -0.63
N PRO A 40 14.32 -27.36 -1.67
CA PRO A 40 14.89 -26.47 -2.66
C PRO A 40 13.76 -25.94 -3.54
N GLY A 41 13.59 -24.62 -3.59
CA GLY A 41 12.91 -23.94 -4.71
C GLY A 41 11.52 -23.35 -4.48
N VAL A 42 10.95 -23.34 -3.28
CA VAL A 42 9.77 -22.49 -3.02
C VAL A 42 10.29 -21.20 -2.41
N SER A 43 10.31 -20.16 -3.23
CA SER A 43 10.46 -18.82 -2.70
C SER A 43 9.32 -18.56 -1.71
N ALA A 44 9.62 -18.20 -0.45
CA ALA A 44 8.64 -17.73 0.51
C ALA A 44 7.71 -16.72 -0.18
N PRO A 45 6.38 -16.94 -0.14
CA PRO A 45 5.47 -16.03 -0.78
C PRO A 45 5.56 -14.68 -0.05
N PHE A 46 5.88 -13.64 -0.81
CA PHE A 46 5.92 -12.28 -0.28
C PHE A 46 4.53 -11.62 -0.33
N ASP A 47 3.60 -12.09 -1.17
CA ASP A 47 2.23 -11.57 -1.26
C ASP A 47 1.31 -12.25 -0.24
N LEU A 48 0.81 -11.45 0.72
CA LEU A 48 -0.13 -11.90 1.75
C LEU A 48 -1.50 -12.33 1.16
N SER A 49 -1.86 -11.85 -0.02
CA SER A 49 -3.14 -12.17 -0.68
C SER A 49 -3.14 -13.60 -1.23
N ALA A 50 -1.98 -14.10 -1.65
CA ALA A 50 -1.81 -15.42 -2.24
C ALA A 50 -1.31 -16.47 -1.24
N ALA A 51 -0.60 -16.06 -0.19
CA ALA A 51 0.02 -16.98 0.77
C ALA A 51 -0.99 -17.59 1.75
N SER A 52 -0.77 -18.86 2.10
CA SER A 52 -1.41 -19.45 3.28
C SER A 52 -0.71 -19.02 4.57
N SER A 53 -1.42 -19.08 5.71
CA SER A 53 -0.85 -18.77 7.02
C SER A 53 0.34 -19.67 7.39
N ALA A 54 0.36 -20.92 6.92
CA ALA A 54 1.48 -21.85 7.13
C ALA A 54 2.74 -21.44 6.36
N GLU A 55 2.59 -20.79 5.19
CA GLU A 55 3.72 -20.29 4.40
C GLU A 55 4.28 -18.97 4.94
N LEU A 56 3.44 -18.14 5.59
CA LEU A 56 3.84 -16.87 6.21
C LEU A 56 4.42 -17.02 7.62
N ALA A 57 4.01 -18.04 8.37
CA ALA A 57 4.49 -18.27 9.73
C ALA A 57 6.03 -18.25 9.90
N PRO A 58 6.84 -18.81 8.99
CA PRO A 58 8.30 -18.73 9.10
C PRO A 58 8.91 -17.41 8.61
N THR A 59 8.15 -16.53 7.95
CA THR A 59 8.65 -15.29 7.35
C THR A 59 8.28 -14.04 8.14
N LEU A 60 7.16 -14.06 8.87
CA LEU A 60 6.75 -12.93 9.71
C LEU A 60 7.63 -12.80 10.95
N GLY A 61 8.27 -11.64 11.10
CA GLY A 61 9.16 -11.33 12.22
C GLY A 61 9.59 -9.86 12.21
N GLU A 62 10.37 -9.46 13.20
CA GLU A 62 10.80 -8.06 13.37
C GLU A 62 11.74 -7.57 12.25
N GLY A 63 12.44 -8.50 11.59
CA GLY A 63 13.38 -8.24 10.51
C GLY A 63 12.73 -8.05 9.15
N GLN A 64 11.40 -7.95 9.07
CA GLN A 64 10.67 -7.77 7.83
C GLN A 64 10.06 -6.38 7.73
N VAL A 65 9.99 -5.87 6.50
CA VAL A 65 9.18 -4.70 6.14
C VAL A 65 7.90 -5.14 5.44
N ILE A 66 6.77 -4.60 5.88
CA ILE A 66 5.51 -4.76 5.17
C ILE A 66 5.35 -3.59 4.21
N LEU A 67 5.26 -3.90 2.92
CA LEU A 67 4.86 -2.97 1.88
C LEU A 67 3.33 -2.91 1.88
N LEU A 68 2.77 -1.71 2.06
CA LEU A 68 1.33 -1.44 2.09
C LEU A 68 0.96 -0.65 0.83
N PRO A 69 0.49 -1.29 -0.24
CA PRO A 69 0.05 -0.57 -1.42
C PRO A 69 -1.20 0.25 -1.10
N VAL A 70 -1.17 1.54 -1.37
CA VAL A 70 -2.29 2.46 -1.15
C VAL A 70 -2.46 3.34 -2.38
N GLY A 71 -3.69 3.49 -2.85
CA GLY A 71 -4.02 4.36 -3.98
C GLY A 71 -5.40 4.97 -3.81
N ALA A 72 -6.13 5.08 -4.90
CA ALA A 72 -7.53 5.49 -4.93
C ALA A 72 -8.29 4.83 -6.08
N THR A 73 -9.61 5.01 -6.04
CA THR A 73 -10.50 4.73 -7.15
C THR A 73 -11.09 6.07 -7.60
N GLU A 74 -10.53 6.65 -8.65
CA GLU A 74 -10.88 7.99 -9.13
C GLU A 74 -10.76 8.13 -10.64
N GLN A 75 -11.42 9.14 -11.18
CA GLN A 75 -11.38 9.46 -12.60
C GLN A 75 -9.93 9.66 -13.08
N HIS A 76 -9.60 9.16 -14.27
CA HIS A 76 -8.30 9.36 -14.89
C HIS A 76 -8.44 9.64 -16.38
N GLY A 77 -9.20 10.69 -16.69
CA GLY A 77 -9.51 11.03 -18.07
C GLY A 77 -10.32 9.94 -18.78
N PRO A 78 -10.44 10.02 -20.11
CA PRO A 78 -11.04 8.97 -20.91
C PRO A 78 -10.13 7.74 -21.09
N ASN A 79 -8.83 7.85 -20.76
CA ASN A 79 -7.79 6.91 -21.16
C ASN A 79 -7.42 5.83 -20.14
N LEU A 80 -7.72 6.02 -18.85
CA LEU A 80 -7.33 5.07 -17.80
C LEU A 80 -8.54 4.62 -16.98
N GLY A 81 -8.52 3.34 -16.57
CA GLY A 81 -9.51 2.79 -15.66
C GLY A 81 -9.44 3.42 -14.27
N LEU A 82 -10.58 3.52 -13.57
CA LEU A 82 -10.70 4.24 -12.29
C LEU A 82 -9.79 3.73 -11.17
N GLY A 83 -9.35 2.48 -11.24
CA GLY A 83 -8.51 1.86 -10.22
C GLY A 83 -7.01 2.03 -10.43
N ILE A 84 -6.58 2.88 -11.38
CA ILE A 84 -5.17 2.88 -11.82
C ILE A 84 -4.18 3.16 -10.68
N ASP A 85 -4.50 4.07 -9.75
CA ASP A 85 -3.62 4.42 -8.64
C ASP A 85 -3.22 3.23 -7.77
N TYR A 86 -4.23 2.47 -7.29
CA TYR A 86 -3.95 1.35 -6.40
C TYR A 86 -3.30 0.19 -7.16
N ARG A 87 -3.54 0.08 -8.48
CA ARG A 87 -2.89 -0.93 -9.33
C ARG A 87 -1.43 -0.59 -9.62
N ILE A 88 -1.10 0.69 -9.82
CA ILE A 88 0.28 1.18 -9.89
C ILE A 88 0.99 0.91 -8.56
N ALA A 89 0.37 1.28 -7.43
CA ALA A 89 0.93 1.03 -6.10
C ALA A 89 1.20 -0.46 -5.86
N ASP A 90 0.24 -1.32 -6.19
CA ASP A 90 0.33 -2.77 -6.03
C ASP A 90 1.44 -3.37 -6.90
N GLY A 91 1.50 -2.98 -8.18
CA GLY A 91 2.56 -3.42 -9.11
C GLY A 91 3.96 -2.99 -8.66
N LEU A 92 4.11 -1.76 -8.16
CA LEU A 92 5.37 -1.29 -7.59
C LEU A 92 5.76 -2.09 -6.35
N ALA A 93 4.83 -2.31 -5.42
CA ALA A 93 5.09 -3.06 -4.19
C ALA A 93 5.56 -4.48 -4.49
N HIS A 94 4.97 -5.16 -5.46
CA HIS A 94 5.41 -6.48 -5.90
C HIS A 94 6.83 -6.46 -6.47
N ARG A 95 7.17 -5.53 -7.38
CA ARG A 95 8.52 -5.40 -7.92
C ARG A 95 9.56 -5.05 -6.85
N ILE A 96 9.21 -4.19 -5.88
CA ILE A 96 10.06 -3.88 -4.72
C ILE A 96 10.30 -5.15 -3.90
N ALA A 97 9.25 -5.94 -3.61
CA ALA A 97 9.37 -7.17 -2.85
C ALA A 97 10.25 -8.21 -3.56
N GLU A 98 10.21 -8.28 -4.90
CA GLU A 98 11.14 -9.10 -5.69
C GLU A 98 12.60 -8.69 -5.48
N ARG A 99 12.92 -7.38 -5.47
CA ARG A 99 14.28 -6.87 -5.17
C ARG A 99 14.71 -7.13 -3.72
N LEU A 100 13.73 -7.25 -2.83
CA LEU A 100 13.90 -7.44 -1.38
C LEU A 100 13.48 -8.82 -0.91
N TYR A 101 13.59 -9.82 -1.80
CA TYR A 101 13.09 -11.15 -1.54
C TYR A 101 13.61 -11.73 -0.20
N GLY A 102 12.68 -12.11 0.68
CA GLY A 102 12.95 -12.57 2.05
C GLY A 102 13.01 -11.48 3.13
N LEU A 103 13.08 -10.21 2.75
CA LEU A 103 13.04 -9.04 3.64
C LEU A 103 11.68 -8.32 3.61
N ALA A 104 11.01 -8.30 2.45
CA ALA A 104 9.75 -7.59 2.27
C ALA A 104 8.58 -8.54 2.02
N LEU A 105 7.41 -8.17 2.56
CA LEU A 105 6.12 -8.79 2.28
C LEU A 105 5.15 -7.70 1.79
N VAL A 106 4.23 -8.04 0.88
CA VAL A 106 3.22 -7.14 0.32
C VAL A 106 1.86 -7.46 0.93
N ALA A 107 1.25 -6.46 1.56
CA ALA A 107 -0.12 -6.54 2.04
C ALA A 107 -1.12 -6.34 0.89
N PRO A 108 -2.38 -6.78 1.02
CA PRO A 108 -3.43 -6.46 0.06
C PRO A 108 -3.55 -4.93 -0.14
N PRO A 109 -3.75 -4.44 -1.37
CA PRO A 109 -3.86 -3.01 -1.65
C PRO A 109 -5.11 -2.41 -1.00
N LEU A 110 -5.01 -1.15 -0.53
CA LEU A 110 -6.19 -0.33 -0.22
C LEU A 110 -6.65 0.39 -1.50
N PRO A 111 -7.83 0.04 -2.07
CA PRO A 111 -8.27 0.60 -3.34
C PRO A 111 -8.92 1.99 -3.23
N PHE A 112 -9.07 2.54 -2.01
CA PHE A 112 -9.76 3.80 -1.77
C PHE A 112 -8.85 4.80 -1.05
N GLY A 113 -8.91 6.05 -1.47
CA GLY A 113 -8.10 7.15 -0.95
C GLY A 113 -8.91 8.44 -0.77
N LEU A 114 -8.19 9.55 -0.62
CA LEU A 114 -8.77 10.88 -0.48
C LEU A 114 -8.88 11.54 -1.86
N SER A 115 -10.01 11.35 -2.51
CA SER A 115 -10.28 11.74 -3.90
C SER A 115 -11.41 12.75 -4.03
N ALA A 116 -11.71 13.51 -2.96
CA ALA A 116 -12.82 14.47 -2.94
C ALA A 116 -12.77 15.49 -4.08
N HIS A 117 -11.57 15.84 -4.54
CA HIS A 117 -11.35 16.75 -5.65
C HIS A 117 -11.77 16.17 -7.02
N HIS A 118 -11.91 14.85 -7.13
CA HIS A 118 -12.36 14.13 -8.33
C HIS A 118 -13.86 13.79 -8.33
N MET A 119 -14.60 14.09 -7.27
CA MET A 119 -16.01 13.68 -7.08
C MET A 119 -17.00 14.26 -8.10
N ALA A 120 -16.61 15.28 -8.87
CA ALA A 120 -17.42 15.82 -9.96
C ALA A 120 -17.48 14.87 -11.18
N PHE A 121 -16.57 13.90 -11.26
CA PHE A 121 -16.54 12.89 -12.31
C PHE A 121 -17.15 11.56 -11.80
N PRO A 122 -17.99 10.91 -12.61
CA PRO A 122 -18.72 9.72 -12.19
C PRO A 122 -17.77 8.53 -11.91
N GLY A 123 -18.11 7.74 -10.90
CA GLY A 123 -17.39 6.51 -10.54
C GLY A 123 -16.27 6.71 -9.50
N THR A 124 -15.83 7.94 -9.23
CA THR A 124 -14.89 8.22 -8.13
C THR A 124 -15.45 7.78 -6.78
N ILE A 125 -14.64 7.06 -6.01
CA ILE A 125 -14.93 6.63 -4.63
C ILE A 125 -13.89 7.27 -3.72
N SER A 126 -14.31 8.26 -2.93
CA SER A 126 -13.46 8.91 -1.94
C SER A 126 -13.87 8.52 -0.52
N ILE A 127 -12.90 8.18 0.32
CA ILE A 127 -13.09 8.09 1.77
C ILE A 127 -12.54 9.34 2.46
N GLY A 128 -13.03 9.62 3.67
CA GLY A 128 -12.54 10.72 4.50
C GLY A 128 -11.21 10.38 5.18
N SER A 129 -10.46 11.42 5.56
CA SER A 129 -9.18 11.29 6.27
C SER A 129 -9.26 10.44 7.53
N ASP A 130 -10.36 10.57 8.29
CA ASP A 130 -10.54 9.88 9.56
C ASP A 130 -10.71 8.38 9.35
N ALA A 131 -11.50 8.00 8.34
CA ALA A 131 -11.69 6.60 7.96
C ALA A 131 -10.40 6.00 7.41
N PHE A 132 -9.68 6.72 6.55
CA PHE A 132 -8.39 6.27 6.01
C PHE A 132 -7.39 6.00 7.15
N GLN A 133 -7.22 6.95 8.07
CA GLN A 133 -6.32 6.80 9.21
C GLN A 133 -6.74 5.64 10.10
N ALA A 134 -8.02 5.53 10.46
CA ALA A 134 -8.51 4.45 11.31
C ALA A 134 -8.25 3.06 10.70
N VAL A 135 -8.62 2.88 9.43
CA VAL A 135 -8.41 1.61 8.71
C VAL A 135 -6.93 1.26 8.63
N MET A 136 -6.09 2.19 8.19
CA MET A 136 -4.66 1.89 8.01
C MET A 136 -3.92 1.71 9.34
N THR A 137 -4.32 2.43 10.40
CA THR A 137 -3.82 2.15 11.76
C THR A 137 -4.17 0.73 12.18
N ASP A 138 -5.41 0.28 11.99
CA ASP A 138 -5.84 -1.07 12.38
C ASP A 138 -5.17 -2.17 11.54
N VAL A 139 -4.95 -1.93 10.24
CA VAL A 139 -4.18 -2.83 9.37
C VAL A 139 -2.75 -2.99 9.89
N VAL A 140 -2.05 -1.88 10.12
CA VAL A 140 -0.66 -1.89 10.62
C VAL A 140 -0.57 -2.57 11.98
N ARG A 141 -1.45 -2.20 12.93
CA ARG A 141 -1.47 -2.80 14.27
C ARG A 141 -1.75 -4.28 14.22
N SER A 142 -2.67 -4.73 13.36
CA SER A 142 -2.99 -6.15 13.18
C SER A 142 -1.77 -6.94 12.70
N LEU A 143 -1.09 -6.43 11.69
CA LEU A 143 0.15 -7.04 11.16
C LEU A 143 1.28 -7.02 12.19
N ALA A 144 1.42 -5.94 12.96
CA ALA A 144 2.42 -5.82 14.01
C ALA A 144 2.25 -6.88 15.12
N ARG A 145 1.03 -7.39 15.36
CA ARG A 145 0.82 -8.51 16.31
C ARG A 145 1.52 -9.80 15.89
N HIS A 146 1.92 -9.91 14.63
CA HIS A 146 2.61 -11.07 14.07
C HIS A 146 4.13 -10.92 14.02
N GLY A 147 4.70 -9.81 14.48
CA GLY A 147 6.15 -9.59 14.56
C GLY A 147 6.70 -8.39 13.80
N PRO A 148 6.26 -8.09 12.55
CA PRO A 148 6.80 -6.96 11.78
C PRO A 148 6.72 -5.62 12.53
N ARG A 149 7.81 -4.86 12.45
CA ARG A 149 7.96 -3.54 13.09
C ARG A 149 8.18 -2.41 12.10
N HIS A 150 8.40 -2.72 10.82
CA HIS A 150 8.67 -1.77 9.74
C HIS A 150 7.54 -1.83 8.71
N PHE A 151 6.96 -0.66 8.40
CA PHE A 151 5.84 -0.52 7.48
C PHE A 151 6.15 0.58 6.46
N LEU A 152 6.00 0.26 5.18
CA LEU A 152 6.26 1.19 4.09
C LEU A 152 5.02 1.29 3.22
N PHE A 153 4.35 2.44 3.26
CA PHE A 153 3.24 2.75 2.39
C PHE A 153 3.78 3.04 0.98
N VAL A 154 3.41 2.20 0.02
CA VAL A 154 3.72 2.41 -1.40
C VAL A 154 2.52 3.11 -2.01
N ASN A 155 2.64 4.41 -2.22
CA ASN A 155 1.51 5.28 -2.56
C ASN A 155 1.45 5.59 -4.06
N GLY A 156 0.30 5.28 -4.67
CA GLY A 156 -0.02 5.59 -6.06
C GLY A 156 -0.76 6.91 -6.25
N HIS A 157 -1.32 7.51 -5.19
CA HIS A 157 -2.22 8.67 -5.29
C HIS A 157 -1.69 9.92 -4.57
N MET A 158 -1.60 11.05 -5.27
CA MET A 158 -1.19 12.32 -4.66
C MET A 158 -2.09 12.74 -3.48
N GLY A 159 -3.41 12.51 -3.57
CA GLY A 159 -4.38 12.92 -2.54
C GLY A 159 -4.14 12.28 -1.16
N ASN A 160 -3.44 11.14 -1.12
CA ASN A 160 -3.13 10.44 0.13
C ASN A 160 -1.90 11.01 0.87
N GLN A 161 -1.06 11.84 0.25
CA GLN A 161 0.23 12.22 0.82
C GLN A 161 0.13 12.88 2.20
N ALA A 162 -0.78 13.84 2.36
CA ALA A 162 -0.93 14.56 3.62
C ALA A 162 -1.40 13.65 4.76
N VAL A 163 -2.38 12.78 4.50
CA VAL A 163 -2.89 11.86 5.52
C VAL A 163 -1.88 10.76 5.85
N LEU A 164 -1.11 10.29 4.86
CA LEU A 164 -0.02 9.34 5.08
C LEU A 164 1.09 9.95 5.93
N SER A 165 1.44 11.22 5.71
CA SER A 165 2.44 11.91 6.54
C SER A 165 2.03 11.95 8.02
N VAL A 166 0.75 12.28 8.30
CA VAL A 166 0.22 12.28 9.68
C VAL A 166 0.23 10.85 10.25
N LEU A 167 -0.22 9.87 9.46
CA LEU A 167 -0.29 8.47 9.88
C LEU A 167 1.10 7.90 10.21
N THR A 168 2.11 8.14 9.37
CA THR A 168 3.46 7.62 9.62
C THR A 168 4.08 8.21 10.89
N THR A 169 3.87 9.52 11.14
CA THR A 169 4.30 10.15 12.40
C THR A 169 3.61 9.52 13.60
N ARG A 170 2.30 9.30 13.52
CA ARG A 170 1.54 8.67 14.59
C ARG A 170 2.04 7.25 14.89
N LEU A 171 2.23 6.43 13.87
CA LEU A 171 2.71 5.05 14.04
C LEU A 171 4.10 5.00 14.71
N GLU A 172 5.00 5.91 14.32
CA GLU A 172 6.35 5.98 14.91
C GLU A 172 6.29 6.40 16.39
N PHE A 173 5.62 7.52 16.69
CA PHE A 173 5.74 8.17 18.00
C PHE A 173 4.67 7.75 19.02
N GLU A 174 3.52 7.23 18.58
CA GLU A 174 2.47 6.73 19.49
C GLU A 174 2.48 5.20 19.60
N ASP A 175 2.71 4.49 18.49
CA ASP A 175 2.66 3.01 18.47
C ASP A 175 4.04 2.34 18.59
N GLY A 176 5.13 3.10 18.44
CA GLY A 176 6.49 2.55 18.41
C GLY A 176 6.72 1.62 17.22
N LEU A 177 6.02 1.85 16.11
CA LEU A 177 6.12 1.10 14.85
C LEU A 177 6.74 1.98 13.79
N ARG A 178 7.81 1.49 13.16
CA ARG A 178 8.51 2.29 12.17
C ARG A 178 7.70 2.39 10.89
N ALA A 179 7.41 3.60 10.47
CA ALA A 179 6.54 3.83 9.32
C ALA A 179 7.10 4.90 8.37
N ALA A 180 7.03 4.63 7.07
CA ALA A 180 7.42 5.55 6.01
C ALA A 180 6.45 5.48 4.83
N SER A 181 6.39 6.52 3.99
CA SER A 181 5.54 6.57 2.81
C SER A 181 6.35 7.00 1.59
N ALA A 182 6.22 6.27 0.49
CA ALA A 182 6.84 6.56 -0.79
C ALA A 182 5.77 6.84 -1.85
N PHE A 183 5.75 8.05 -2.39
CA PHE A 183 4.94 8.39 -3.57
C PHE A 183 5.78 8.24 -4.84
N TYR A 184 5.35 7.40 -5.77
CA TYR A 184 6.20 6.93 -6.86
C TYR A 184 6.72 8.06 -7.77
N LEU A 185 5.88 9.06 -8.09
CA LEU A 185 6.32 10.21 -8.91
C LEU A 185 7.45 11.00 -8.22
N ALA A 186 7.46 11.09 -6.89
CA ALA A 186 8.54 11.75 -6.17
C ALA A 186 9.85 10.94 -6.22
N GLN A 187 9.77 9.60 -6.32
CA GLN A 187 10.94 8.73 -6.33
C GLN A 187 11.65 8.67 -7.69
N ALA A 188 10.98 9.08 -8.77
CA ALA A 188 11.54 9.11 -10.12
C ALA A 188 11.41 10.50 -10.76
N ARG A 189 11.33 11.58 -9.96
CA ARG A 189 11.01 12.93 -10.47
C ARG A 189 12.01 13.45 -11.49
N ASP A 190 13.30 13.20 -11.27
CA ASP A 190 14.39 13.54 -12.20
C ASP A 190 14.23 12.83 -13.55
N VAL A 191 13.97 11.52 -13.55
CA VAL A 191 13.70 10.74 -14.77
C VAL A 191 12.42 11.24 -15.46
N ILE A 192 11.36 11.49 -14.69
CA ILE A 192 10.10 12.05 -15.22
C ILE A 192 10.36 13.39 -15.93
N GLN A 193 11.23 14.24 -15.40
CA GLN A 193 11.55 15.54 -16.02
C GLN A 193 12.24 15.40 -17.39
N GLU A 194 12.91 14.29 -17.66
CA GLU A 194 13.52 14.00 -18.96
C GLU A 194 12.48 13.53 -20.00
N HIS A 195 11.37 12.93 -19.54
CA HIS A 195 10.32 12.36 -20.40
C HIS A 195 9.04 13.20 -20.48
N ALA A 196 8.82 14.12 -19.54
CA ALA A 196 7.66 15.00 -19.53
C ALA A 196 7.72 15.95 -20.73
N VAL A 197 6.72 15.86 -21.59
CA VAL A 197 6.66 16.65 -22.84
C VAL A 197 5.57 17.72 -22.80
N THR A 198 4.72 17.71 -21.77
CA THR A 198 3.73 18.75 -21.51
C THR A 198 4.11 19.56 -20.28
N ASP A 199 3.67 20.82 -20.25
CA ASP A 199 3.92 21.72 -19.11
C ASP A 199 3.28 21.23 -17.81
N ARG A 200 2.26 20.37 -17.92
CA ARG A 200 1.49 19.90 -16.79
C ARG A 200 1.18 18.41 -16.87
N TRP A 201 1.69 17.67 -15.92
CA TRP A 201 1.56 16.23 -15.80
C TRP A 201 1.25 15.82 -14.35
N GLY A 202 0.98 14.54 -14.13
CA GLY A 202 0.73 13.95 -12.80
C GLY A 202 -0.71 13.49 -12.57
N HIS A 203 -1.59 13.59 -13.57
CA HIS A 203 -2.94 13.01 -13.54
C HIS A 203 -3.46 12.71 -14.94
N ALA A 204 -3.73 11.46 -15.26
CA ALA A 204 -4.15 10.90 -16.55
C ALA A 204 -3.25 11.25 -17.76
N CYS A 205 -2.12 11.90 -17.50
CA CYS A 205 -1.19 12.43 -18.49
C CYS A 205 -0.33 11.35 -19.16
N GLU A 206 0.57 11.76 -20.04
CA GLU A 206 1.56 10.89 -20.69
C GLU A 206 2.41 10.11 -19.69
N ILE A 207 2.81 10.71 -18.57
CA ILE A 207 3.70 10.09 -17.58
C ILE A 207 2.99 8.92 -16.87
N GLU A 208 1.81 9.18 -16.33
CA GLU A 208 1.03 8.15 -15.64
C GLU A 208 0.55 7.07 -16.60
N THR A 209 0.10 7.44 -17.80
CA THR A 209 -0.30 6.48 -18.83
C THR A 209 0.89 5.60 -19.24
N SER A 210 2.12 6.15 -19.32
CA SER A 210 3.34 5.38 -19.58
C SER A 210 3.62 4.35 -18.47
N VAL A 211 3.49 4.76 -17.21
CA VAL A 211 3.64 3.87 -16.05
C VAL A 211 2.53 2.81 -16.03
N ALA A 212 1.29 3.19 -16.33
CA ALA A 212 0.14 2.30 -16.43
C ALA A 212 0.36 1.21 -17.50
N MET A 213 0.91 1.56 -18.66
CA MET A 213 1.27 0.57 -19.69
C MET A 213 2.17 -0.54 -19.16
N VAL A 214 3.02 -0.25 -18.16
CA VAL A 214 4.00 -1.19 -17.59
C VAL A 214 3.42 -1.99 -16.43
N LEU A 215 2.63 -1.35 -15.57
CA LEU A 215 2.16 -1.96 -14.31
C LEU A 215 0.72 -2.47 -14.36
N ALA A 216 -0.12 -1.89 -15.19
CA ALA A 216 -1.54 -2.25 -15.34
C ALA A 216 -2.02 -2.00 -16.78
N PRO A 217 -1.40 -2.63 -17.81
CA PRO A 217 -1.75 -2.40 -19.22
C PRO A 217 -3.22 -2.69 -19.52
N GLU A 218 -3.87 -3.56 -18.74
CA GLU A 218 -5.29 -3.88 -18.87
C GLU A 218 -6.22 -2.71 -18.54
N LEU A 219 -5.73 -1.69 -17.85
CA LEU A 219 -6.47 -0.47 -17.52
C LEU A 219 -6.17 0.69 -18.47
N VAL A 220 -5.36 0.48 -19.51
CA VAL A 220 -5.08 1.49 -20.53
C VAL A 220 -6.05 1.33 -21.70
N HIS A 221 -6.94 2.30 -21.87
CA HIS A 221 -7.87 2.35 -22.99
C HIS A 221 -7.19 3.02 -24.19
N THR A 222 -6.44 2.23 -24.97
CA THR A 222 -5.63 2.73 -26.10
C THR A 222 -6.44 3.48 -27.16
N ASP A 223 -7.71 3.13 -27.35
CA ASP A 223 -8.61 3.78 -28.32
C ASP A 223 -9.20 5.09 -27.79
N ALA A 224 -8.96 5.43 -26.52
CA ALA A 224 -9.48 6.61 -25.83
C ALA A 224 -8.37 7.52 -25.30
N LEU A 225 -7.14 7.40 -25.82
CA LEU A 225 -6.03 8.31 -25.48
C LEU A 225 -6.35 9.73 -25.97
N GLU A 226 -6.43 10.69 -25.05
CA GLU A 226 -6.71 12.09 -25.35
C GLU A 226 -5.75 13.04 -24.64
N ALA A 227 -5.68 14.28 -25.14
CA ALA A 227 -5.08 15.37 -24.40
C ALA A 227 -6.00 15.87 -23.29
N GLY A 228 -5.43 16.38 -22.21
CA GLY A 228 -6.17 17.09 -21.18
C GLY A 228 -6.89 18.30 -21.75
N ASP A 229 -8.20 18.40 -21.50
CA ASP A 229 -9.03 19.54 -21.89
C ASP A 229 -9.07 20.54 -20.74
N LEU A 230 -8.05 21.38 -20.63
CA LEU A 230 -7.91 22.34 -19.54
C LEU A 230 -8.99 23.45 -19.62
N ILE A 231 -9.60 23.76 -18.47
CA ILE A 231 -10.61 24.83 -18.34
C ILE A 231 -9.96 26.15 -17.94
N GLU A 232 -9.03 26.14 -16.97
CA GLU A 232 -8.61 27.35 -16.26
C GLU A 232 -7.12 27.68 -16.36
N GLU A 233 -6.87 28.96 -16.61
CA GLU A 233 -5.69 29.73 -16.17
C GLU A 233 -5.70 29.81 -14.64
N TYR A 234 -4.58 29.42 -14.01
CA TYR A 234 -4.39 29.61 -12.59
C TYR A 234 -4.32 31.08 -12.21
N GLY A 235 -4.95 31.46 -11.08
CA GLY A 235 -4.60 32.70 -10.40
C GLY A 235 -3.11 32.67 -9.97
N PRO A 236 -2.45 33.82 -9.78
CA PRO A 236 -0.99 33.93 -9.60
C PRO A 236 -0.43 33.17 -8.38
N TYR A 237 -1.29 32.69 -7.48
CA TYR A 237 -0.89 31.98 -6.26
C TYR A 237 -1.54 30.59 -6.13
N GLU A 238 -2.32 30.14 -7.10
CA GLU A 238 -3.12 28.91 -6.98
C GLU A 238 -2.54 27.73 -7.77
N ASP A 239 -1.51 28.00 -8.58
CA ASP A 239 -0.77 26.99 -9.31
C ASP A 239 0.36 26.42 -8.44
N ASN A 240 0.24 25.15 -8.05
CA ASN A 240 1.25 24.46 -7.26
C ASN A 240 2.60 24.30 -7.98
N TYR A 241 2.68 24.61 -9.28
CA TYR A 241 3.94 24.62 -10.04
C TYR A 241 4.64 26.00 -10.04
N GLN A 242 4.02 27.05 -9.49
CA GLN A 242 4.60 28.40 -9.42
C GLN A 242 5.38 28.65 -8.11
N PRO A 243 6.44 29.48 -8.14
CA PRO A 243 7.05 30.01 -6.93
C PRO A 243 6.02 30.78 -6.09
N HIS A 244 5.99 30.54 -4.78
CA HIS A 244 5.03 31.15 -3.82
C HIS A 244 3.57 30.70 -3.92
N ALA A 245 3.32 29.53 -4.52
CA ALA A 245 2.00 28.92 -4.52
C ALA A 245 1.43 28.74 -3.10
N LEU A 246 0.16 29.09 -2.93
CA LEU A 246 -0.64 28.75 -1.77
C LEU A 246 -1.42 27.46 -2.06
N GLN A 247 -1.55 26.63 -1.02
CA GLN A 247 -2.32 25.40 -1.12
C GLN A 247 -3.82 25.72 -1.09
N VAL A 248 -4.43 25.81 -2.26
CA VAL A 248 -5.87 26.03 -2.42
C VAL A 248 -6.52 24.76 -2.98
N PRO A 249 -7.42 24.11 -2.22
CA PRO A 249 -8.14 22.94 -2.72
C PRO A 249 -9.09 23.36 -3.84
N LYS A 250 -9.03 22.65 -4.97
CA LYS A 250 -9.90 22.88 -6.13
C LYS A 250 -10.32 21.52 -6.70
N SER A 251 -11.57 21.44 -7.14
CA SER A 251 -12.04 20.27 -7.88
C SER A 251 -11.33 20.14 -9.21
N PHE A 252 -11.13 18.91 -9.69
CA PHE A 252 -10.64 18.66 -11.03
C PHE A 252 -11.59 19.18 -12.11
N ALA A 253 -12.90 19.21 -11.87
CA ALA A 253 -13.87 19.74 -12.84
C ALA A 253 -13.80 21.28 -12.98
N ALA A 254 -13.12 21.97 -12.05
CA ALA A 254 -12.77 23.37 -12.22
C ALA A 254 -11.48 23.55 -13.03
N ARG A 255 -10.68 22.49 -13.19
CA ARG A 255 -9.37 22.51 -13.86
C ARG A 255 -9.42 21.96 -15.27
N THR A 256 -10.23 20.94 -15.52
CA THR A 256 -10.30 20.22 -16.78
C THR A 256 -11.74 19.78 -17.07
N ARG A 257 -12.13 19.74 -18.35
CA ARG A 257 -13.46 19.27 -18.79
C ARG A 257 -13.51 17.75 -18.85
N ASN A 258 -12.39 17.12 -19.23
CA ASN A 258 -12.31 15.68 -19.44
C ASN A 258 -11.62 14.92 -18.29
N GLY A 259 -11.13 15.62 -17.26
CA GLY A 259 -10.51 14.99 -16.10
C GLY A 259 -9.00 14.73 -16.22
N ALA A 260 -8.37 15.03 -17.37
CA ALA A 260 -6.96 14.76 -17.61
C ALA A 260 -6.07 16.01 -17.63
N PHE A 261 -4.84 15.88 -17.15
CA PHE A 261 -3.73 16.80 -17.47
C PHE A 261 -2.87 16.21 -18.59
N GLY A 262 -1.95 17.03 -19.12
CA GLY A 262 -0.96 16.61 -20.10
C GLY A 262 -1.57 16.06 -21.39
N ASP A 263 -0.88 15.11 -22.02
CA ASP A 263 -1.37 14.50 -23.26
C ASP A 263 -1.11 13.00 -23.31
N ALA A 264 -2.10 12.19 -22.94
CA ALA A 264 -1.97 10.73 -22.88
C ALA A 264 -1.60 10.09 -24.23
N ARG A 265 -1.88 10.76 -25.36
CA ARG A 265 -1.47 10.29 -26.71
C ARG A 265 0.05 10.26 -26.87
N ARG A 266 0.78 10.96 -25.99
CA ARG A 266 2.24 11.02 -25.97
C ARG A 266 2.87 10.01 -25.01
N ALA A 267 2.07 9.16 -24.38
CA ALA A 267 2.57 8.10 -23.51
C ALA A 267 3.54 7.16 -24.25
N ASN A 268 4.58 6.74 -23.55
CA ASN A 268 5.65 5.91 -24.06
C ASN A 268 5.98 4.81 -23.04
N ARG A 269 5.74 3.55 -23.42
CA ARG A 269 6.05 2.39 -22.57
C ARG A 269 7.50 2.38 -22.07
N GLY A 270 8.47 2.74 -22.91
CA GLY A 270 9.89 2.78 -22.53
C GLY A 270 10.19 3.81 -21.44
N ALA A 271 9.57 5.00 -21.52
CA ALA A 271 9.63 5.98 -20.43
C ALA A 271 9.00 5.42 -19.14
N GLY A 272 7.85 4.74 -19.27
CA GLY A 272 7.21 4.04 -18.16
C GLY A 272 8.12 3.01 -17.50
N GLU A 273 8.85 2.21 -18.28
CA GLU A 273 9.79 1.21 -17.77
C GLU A 273 10.91 1.86 -16.97
N GLU A 274 11.52 2.91 -17.50
CA GLU A 274 12.61 3.63 -16.82
C GLU A 274 12.16 4.28 -15.51
N ILE A 275 10.97 4.90 -15.51
CA ILE A 275 10.37 5.51 -14.32
C ILE A 275 10.08 4.45 -13.26
N VAL A 276 9.46 3.33 -13.65
CA VAL A 276 9.10 2.24 -12.74
C VAL A 276 10.35 1.61 -12.12
N GLU A 277 11.34 1.24 -12.93
CA GLU A 277 12.56 0.60 -12.43
C GLU A 277 13.33 1.56 -11.51
N THR A 278 13.43 2.84 -11.85
CA THR A 278 14.06 3.86 -11.01
C THR A 278 13.36 3.99 -9.65
N ALA A 279 12.03 4.07 -9.64
CA ALA A 279 11.26 4.14 -8.40
C ALA A 279 11.43 2.87 -7.56
N VAL A 280 11.35 1.68 -8.18
CA VAL A 280 11.53 0.38 -7.52
C VAL A 280 12.89 0.29 -6.86
N ASP A 281 13.97 0.61 -7.58
CA ASP A 281 15.34 0.49 -7.06
C ASP A 281 15.62 1.46 -5.91
N ARG A 282 15.15 2.71 -6.01
CA ARG A 282 15.31 3.71 -4.94
C ARG A 282 14.52 3.35 -3.70
N ILE A 283 13.27 2.92 -3.86
CA ILE A 283 12.44 2.49 -2.74
C ILE A 283 13.01 1.21 -2.10
N ALA A 284 13.50 0.26 -2.89
CA ALA A 284 14.14 -0.95 -2.39
C ALA A 284 15.43 -0.64 -1.60
N ALA A 285 16.27 0.27 -2.11
CA ALA A 285 17.45 0.73 -1.41
C ALA A 285 17.10 1.37 -0.05
N PHE A 286 16.10 2.26 -0.03
CA PHE A 286 15.58 2.84 1.21
C PHE A 286 15.08 1.76 2.17
N ALA A 287 14.19 0.87 1.72
CA ALA A 287 13.58 -0.16 2.57
C ALA A 287 14.63 -1.11 3.18
N ARG A 288 15.68 -1.46 2.43
CA ARG A 288 16.81 -2.23 2.96
C ARG A 288 17.50 -1.50 4.11
N HIS A 289 17.82 -0.22 3.92
CA HIS A 289 18.43 0.60 4.97
C HIS A 289 17.49 0.75 6.18
N PHE A 290 16.21 1.02 5.89
CA PHE A 290 15.16 1.23 6.87
C PHE A 290 15.02 0.05 7.84
N VAL A 291 15.07 -1.19 7.37
CA VAL A 291 14.99 -2.36 8.27
C VAL A 291 16.29 -2.60 9.06
N THR A 292 17.46 -2.23 8.51
CA THR A 292 18.76 -2.59 9.09
C THR A 292 19.35 -1.57 10.07
N THR A 293 18.77 -0.37 10.16
CA THR A 293 19.33 0.73 10.96
C THR A 293 18.42 1.06 12.14
N ASP A 294 18.98 1.07 13.35
CA ASP A 294 18.29 1.56 14.55
C ASP A 294 18.23 3.10 14.49
N PRO A 295 17.04 3.72 14.53
CA PRO A 295 16.91 5.18 14.50
C PRO A 295 17.50 5.88 15.75
N ASN A 296 17.83 5.14 16.82
CA ASN A 296 18.41 5.67 18.05
C ASN A 296 19.89 5.32 18.26
N ALA A 297 20.55 4.73 17.25
CA ALA A 297 21.99 4.40 17.30
C ALA A 297 22.90 5.62 17.08
#